data_AF-A0A4P5ZAA5-F1
#
_entry.id   AF-A0A4P5ZAA5-F1
#
_cell.length_a   1.000
_cell.length_b   1.000
_cell.length_c   1.000
_cell.angle_alpha   90.00
_cell.angle_beta   90.00
_cell.angle_gamma   90.00
#
_symmetry.space_group_name_H-M   'P 1'
#
loop_
_entity.id
_entity.type
_entity.pdbx_description
1 polymer ?
#
loop_
_entity_poly.entity_id
_entity_poly.type
_entity_poly.pdbx_seq_one_letter_code
_entity_poly.pdbx_strand_id
1 'polypeptide(L)' 'MKTIKDLDIVALTEDIEATHFETKEIIKLSKGQVGTVVMEFDGSAFEVEFSHQDGTTYAMETIPATMLMLLHYD' A
#
# COMPACT_ATOMS: atom_id res chain seq x y z
N MET A 1 19.10 1.47 6.32
CA MET A 1 17.80 1.56 5.63
C MET A 1 16.97 2.60 6.34
N LYS A 2 16.24 3.46 5.60
CA LYS A 2 15.24 4.33 6.22
C LYS A 2 14.05 3.47 6.65
N THR A 3 13.51 3.76 7.82
CA THR A 3 12.31 3.10 8.37
C THR A 3 11.08 3.74 7.75
N ILE A 4 10.15 2.91 7.23
CA ILE A 4 8.83 3.34 6.77
C ILE A 4 8.03 3.87 7.97
N LYS A 5 7.25 4.93 7.77
CA LYS A 5 6.40 5.57 8.78
C LYS A 5 5.02 5.89 8.23
N ASP A 6 4.09 6.27 9.11
CA ASP A 6 2.80 6.82 8.70
C ASP A 6 2.95 7.96 7.70
N LEU A 7 2.08 7.98 6.70
CA LEU A 7 2.03 8.92 5.57
C LEU A 7 3.20 8.80 4.59
N ASP A 8 4.12 7.86 4.76
CA ASP A 8 5.09 7.55 3.72
C ASP A 8 4.39 6.96 2.50
N ILE A 9 4.93 7.30 1.33
CA ILE A 9 4.50 6.73 0.05
C ILE A 9 5.36 5.51 -0.25
N VAL A 10 4.71 4.39 -0.54
CA VAL A 10 5.37 3.11 -0.81
C VAL A 10 4.90 2.54 -2.14
N ALA A 11 5.71 1.67 -2.72
CA ALA A 11 5.31 0.83 -3.85
C ALA A 11 5.39 -0.65 -3.51
N LEU A 12 4.48 -1.43 -4.07
CA LEU A 12 4.53 -2.89 -4.02
C LEU A 12 5.74 -3.44 -4.77
N THR A 13 6.43 -4.43 -4.20
CA THR A 13 7.52 -5.13 -4.89
C THR A 13 7.09 -6.39 -5.65
N GLU A 14 5.84 -6.81 -5.47
CA GLU A 14 5.19 -7.96 -6.11
C GLU A 14 3.69 -7.72 -6.31
N ASP A 15 3.03 -8.63 -7.04
CA ASP A 15 1.59 -8.57 -7.25
C ASP A 15 0.85 -9.16 -6.05
N ILE A 16 -0.23 -8.52 -5.60
CA ILE A 16 -1.13 -9.06 -4.55
C ILE A 16 -2.59 -8.98 -4.99
N GLU A 17 -3.43 -9.81 -4.38
CA GLU A 17 -4.88 -9.70 -4.48
C GLU A 17 -5.41 -8.83 -3.33
N ALA A 18 -6.42 -8.01 -3.61
CA ALA A 18 -7.10 -7.18 -2.65
C ALA A 18 -8.61 -7.25 -2.88
N THR A 19 -9.40 -6.97 -1.85
CA THR A 19 -10.86 -6.84 -2.02
C THR A 19 -11.21 -5.38 -2.26
N HIS A 20 -11.78 -5.07 -3.42
CA HIS A 20 -12.23 -3.72 -3.70
C HIS A 20 -13.35 -3.31 -2.73
N PHE A 21 -13.19 -2.15 -2.09
CA PHE A 21 -14.06 -1.68 -1.02
C PHE A 21 -15.52 -1.53 -1.43
N GLU A 22 -15.77 -0.90 -2.57
CA GLU A 22 -17.13 -0.66 -3.06
C GLU A 22 -17.76 -1.89 -3.71
N THR A 23 -17.08 -2.48 -4.70
CA THR A 23 -17.65 -3.56 -5.51
C THR A 23 -17.59 -4.94 -4.85
N LYS A 24 -16.74 -5.10 -3.82
CA LYS A 24 -16.43 -6.39 -3.16
C LYS A 24 -15.79 -7.43 -4.07
N GLU A 25 -15.32 -7.03 -5.25
CA GLU A 25 -14.62 -7.91 -6.16
C GLU A 25 -13.16 -8.11 -5.73
N ILE A 26 -12.61 -9.26 -6.04
CA ILE A 26 -11.16 -9.50 -5.92
C ILE A 26 -10.47 -8.78 -7.08
N ILE A 27 -9.61 -7.83 -6.75
CA ILE A 27 -8.81 -7.06 -7.69
C ILE A 27 -7.34 -7.37 -7.51
N LYS A 28 -6.56 -7.14 -8.57
CA LYS A 28 -5.12 -7.26 -8.52
C LYS A 28 -4.49 -5.89 -8.26
N LEU A 29 -3.71 -5.79 -7.19
CA LEU A 29 -2.75 -4.70 -7.00
C LEU A 29 -1.42 -5.15 -7.59
N SER A 30 -0.94 -4.43 -8.60
CA SER A 30 0.22 -4.84 -9.38
C SER A 30 1.52 -4.40 -8.72
N LYS A 31 2.61 -5.12 -8.98
CA LYS A 31 3.97 -4.70 -8.65
C LYS A 31 4.22 -3.27 -9.16
N GLY A 32 4.77 -2.43 -8.29
CA GLY A 32 5.05 -1.02 -8.55
C GLY A 32 3.87 -0.09 -8.28
N GLN A 33 2.69 -0.63 -7.97
CA GLN A 33 1.52 0.18 -7.61
C GLN A 33 1.79 0.91 -6.29
N VAL A 34 1.45 2.19 -6.30
CA VAL A 34 1.78 3.14 -5.23
C VAL A 34 0.63 3.20 -4.25
N GLY A 35 0.96 3.19 -2.96
CA GLY A 35 0.02 3.39 -1.87
C GLY A 35 0.62 4.26 -0.76
N THR A 36 -0.24 4.66 0.18
CA THR A 36 0.11 5.50 1.32
C THR A 36 0.03 4.69 2.59
N VAL A 37 1.05 4.75 3.44
CA VAL A 37 1.03 4.09 4.75
C VAL A 37 0.07 4.82 5.68
N VAL A 38 -0.89 4.10 6.24
CA VAL A 38 -1.88 4.63 7.20
C VAL A 38 -1.53 4.23 8.63
N MET A 39 -0.95 3.04 8.83
CA MET A 39 -0.60 2.53 10.15
C MET A 39 0.57 1.54 10.09
N GLU A 40 1.46 1.61 11.08
CA GLU A 40 2.54 0.64 11.31
C GLU A 40 2.12 -0.50 12.28
N PHE A 41 2.52 -1.73 11.97
CA PHE A 41 2.42 -2.90 12.85
C PHE A 41 3.82 -3.38 13.28
N ASP A 42 4.37 -2.73 14.31
CA ASP A 42 5.68 -3.03 14.91
C ASP A 42 6.84 -3.11 13.89
N GLY A 43 6.73 -2.37 12.78
CA GLY A 43 7.68 -2.37 11.67
C GLY A 43 7.72 -3.65 10.83
N SER A 44 6.89 -4.65 11.17
CA SER A 44 6.84 -5.94 10.47
C SER A 44 5.88 -5.92 9.28
N ALA A 45 4.81 -5.15 9.39
CA ALA A 45 3.81 -4.92 8.36
C ALA A 45 3.24 -3.50 8.49
N PHE A 46 2.57 -3.04 7.45
CA PHE A 46 1.98 -1.72 7.38
C PHE A 46 0.59 -1.82 6.74
N GLU A 47 -0.36 -1.07 7.27
CA GLU A 47 -1.62 -0.81 6.57
C GLU A 47 -1.36 0.21 5.47
N VAL A 48 -1.64 -0.17 4.23
CA VAL A 48 -1.41 0.68 3.06
C VAL A 48 -2.73 0.93 2.34
N GLU A 49 -3.05 2.21 2.18
CA GLU A 49 -4.17 2.68 1.38
C GLU A 49 -3.79 2.77 -0.10
N PHE A 50 -4.65 2.23 -0.96
CA PHE A 50 -4.59 2.44 -2.40
C PHE A 50 -5.82 3.23 -2.85
N SER A 51 -5.56 4.36 -3.52
CA SER A 51 -6.58 5.28 -4.00
C SER A 51 -6.46 5.55 -5.50
N HIS A 52 -7.60 5.90 -6.09
CA HIS A 52 -7.65 6.42 -7.46
C HIS A 52 -6.98 7.79 -7.53
N GLN A 53 -6.77 8.30 -8.74
CA GLN A 53 -6.12 9.61 -8.96
C GLN A 53 -6.91 10.79 -8.36
N ASP A 54 -8.19 10.60 -8.08
CA ASP A 54 -9.06 11.58 -7.42
C ASP A 54 -8.99 11.52 -5.88
N GLY A 55 -8.18 10.61 -5.32
CA GLY A 55 -8.02 10.38 -3.88
C GLY A 55 -9.05 9.42 -3.28
N THR A 56 -9.93 8.82 -4.08
CA THR A 56 -10.91 7.85 -3.58
C THR A 56 -10.22 6.52 -3.27
N THR A 57 -10.21 6.11 -2.00
CA THR A 57 -9.71 4.80 -1.58
C THR A 57 -10.54 3.67 -2.16
N TYR A 58 -9.90 2.69 -2.80
CA TYR A 58 -10.59 1.48 -3.29
C TYR A 58 -10.07 0.19 -2.66
N ALA A 59 -8.90 0.20 -2.02
CA ALA A 59 -8.38 -0.93 -1.25
C ALA A 59 -7.51 -0.43 -0.09
N MET A 60 -7.47 -1.23 0.97
CA MET A 60 -6.55 -1.03 2.10
C MET A 60 -6.11 -2.40 2.57
N GLU A 61 -4.81 -2.65 2.57
CA GLU A 61 -4.27 -3.98 2.83
C GLU A 61 -3.15 -3.90 3.87
N THR A 62 -3.09 -4.92 4.73
CA THR A 62 -1.96 -5.10 5.65
C THR A 62 -0.84 -5.82 4.90
N ILE A 63 0.23 -5.08 4.59
CA ILE A 63 1.32 -5.56 3.75
C ILE A 63 2.62 -5.69 4.57
N PRO A 64 3.24 -6.88 4.61
CA PRO A 64 4.58 -7.08 5.16
C PRO A 64 5.59 -6.07 4.63
N ALA A 65 6.45 -5.58 5.52
CA ALA A 65 7.51 -4.63 5.20
C ALA A 65 8.42 -5.10 4.04
N THR A 66 8.59 -6.42 3.90
CA THR A 66 9.40 -7.04 2.85
C THR A 66 8.81 -6.90 1.45
N MET A 67 7.54 -6.56 1.33
CA MET A 67 6.84 -6.34 0.06
C MET A 67 6.67 -4.86 -0.30
N LEU A 68 7.26 -3.95 0.49
CA LEU A 68 7.15 -2.51 0.32
C LEU A 68 8.49 -1.87 0.00
N MET A 69 8.47 -0.95 -0.96
CA MET A 69 9.58 -0.07 -1.27
C MET A 69 9.20 1.37 -0.92
N LEU A 70 9.91 1.98 0.03
CA LEU A 70 9.76 3.40 0.36
C LEU A 70 10.13 4.26 -0.86
N LEU A 71 9.22 5.14 -1.28
CA LEU A 71 9.43 6.08 -2.37
C LEU A 71 9.85 7.46 -1.85
N HIS A 72 10.61 8.18 -2.67
CA HIS A 72 11.02 9.55 -2.44
C HIS A 72 10.80 10.35 -3.73
N TYR A 73 10.23 11.55 -3.58
CA TYR A 73 10.03 12.50 -4.66
C TYR A 73 10.87 13.75 -4.33
N ASP A 74 11.51 14.34 -5.35
CA ASP A 74 12.22 15.62 -5.26
C ASP A 74 11.31 16.78 -5.68
#